data_AF-A0A7W1I196-F1
#
_entry.id   AF-A0A7W1I196-F1
#
_cell.length_a   1.000
_cell.length_b   1.000
_cell.length_c   1.000
_cell.angle_alpha   90.00
_cell.angle_beta   90.00
_cell.angle_gamma   90.00
#
_symmetry.space_group_name_H-M   'P 1'
#
loop_
_entity.id
_entity.type
_entity.pdbx_description
1 polymer ?
#
loop_
_entity_poly.entity_id
_entity_poly.type
_entity_poly.pdbx_seq_one_letter_code
_entity_poly.pdbx_strand_id
1 'polypeptide(L)'
;MNELVFVSGLVGGVIAYLFIRLSGLERRLNRLSRLDAKVDALLKNAGIQFDEYQDVPADVREALERGETIVAIQRFRTATGAGLKEAKALVDEIRRRNAIAS
;
A
#
# COMPACT_ATOMS: atom_id res chain seq x y z
N MET A 1 37.88 34.26 -7.93
CA MET A 1 36.62 34.34 -8.70
C MET A 1 36.40 33.10 -9.57
N ASN A 2 37.41 32.59 -10.27
CA ASN A 2 37.31 31.41 -11.13
C ASN A 2 36.99 30.08 -10.40
N GLU A 3 37.52 29.86 -9.19
CA GLU A 3 37.25 28.62 -8.43
C GLU A 3 35.77 28.48 -8.03
N LEU A 4 35.12 29.58 -7.65
CA LEU A 4 33.70 29.58 -7.28
C LEU A 4 32.80 29.22 -8.47
N VAL A 5 33.12 29.74 -9.66
CA VAL A 5 32.41 29.42 -10.91
C VAL A 5 32.59 27.95 -11.26
N PHE A 6 33.80 27.41 -11.10
CA PHE A 6 34.09 26.01 -11.39
C PHE A 6 33.33 25.04 -10.46
N VAL A 7 33.31 25.34 -9.16
CA VAL A 7 32.56 24.57 -8.16
C VAL A 7 31.05 24.63 -8.45
N SER A 8 30.51 25.81 -8.77
CA SER A 8 29.09 25.95 -9.11
C SER A 8 28.68 25.17 -10.36
N GLY A 9 29.55 25.10 -11.37
CA GLY A 9 29.32 24.32 -12.58
C GLY A 9 29.34 22.81 -12.34
N LEU A 10 30.26 22.34 -11.48
CA LEU A 10 30.34 20.92 -11.11
C LEU A 10 29.09 20.48 -10.32
N VAL A 11 28.67 21.28 -9.35
CA VAL A 11 27.46 21.02 -8.55
C VAL A 11 26.22 21.04 -9.44
N GLY A 12 26.10 22.03 -10.33
CA GLY A 12 24.99 22.10 -11.30
C GLY A 12 24.95 20.90 -12.25
N GLY A 13 26.11 20.44 -12.74
CA GLY A 13 26.23 19.26 -13.60
C GLY A 13 25.82 17.97 -12.90
N VAL A 14 26.22 17.79 -11.63
CA VAL A 14 25.81 16.62 -10.83
C VAL A 14 24.31 16.64 -10.55
N ILE A 15 23.75 17.81 -10.19
CA ILE A 15 22.31 17.95 -9.97
C ILE A 15 21.53 17.65 -11.26
N ALA A 16 21.96 18.21 -12.40
CA ALA A 16 21.34 17.94 -13.70
C ALA A 16 21.45 16.46 -14.09
N TYR A 17 22.60 15.83 -13.85
CA TYR A 17 22.79 14.40 -14.10
C TYR A 17 21.86 13.54 -13.24
N LEU A 18 21.76 13.84 -11.94
CA LEU A 18 20.85 13.17 -11.03
C LEU A 18 19.39 13.37 -11.46
N PHE A 19 19.01 14.58 -11.86
CA PHE A 19 17.65 14.89 -12.34
C PHE A 19 17.28 14.10 -13.61
N ILE A 20 18.20 13.99 -14.58
CA ILE A 20 18.02 13.18 -15.79
C ILE A 20 17.93 11.68 -15.44
N ARG A 21 18.70 11.19 -14.47
CA ARG A 21 18.64 9.78 -14.04
C ARG A 21 17.35 9.46 -13.29
N LEU A 22 16.88 10.37 -12.44
CA LEU A 22 15.65 10.21 -11.66
C LEU A 22 14.40 10.26 -12.54
N SER A 23 14.36 11.13 -13.56
CA SER A 23 13.24 11.19 -14.53
C SER A 23 13.10 9.93 -15.40
N GLY A 24 14.10 9.04 -15.43
CA GLY A 24 13.99 7.71 -16.05
C GLY A 24 13.21 6.68 -15.22
N LEU A 25 12.92 6.97 -13.95
CA LEU A 25 12.28 6.04 -13.02
C LEU A 25 10.75 5.98 -13.18
N GLU A 26 10.14 7.09 -13.61
CA GLU A 26 8.68 7.20 -13.78
C GLU A 26 8.13 6.19 -14.79
N ARG A 27 8.91 5.82 -15.81
CA ARG A 27 8.49 4.85 -16.85
C ARG A 27 8.33 3.42 -16.32
N ARG A 28 8.90 3.08 -15.15
CA ARG A 28 8.79 1.74 -14.55
C ARG A 28 7.50 1.57 -13.73
N LEU A 29 6.91 2.65 -13.24
CA LEU A 29 5.68 2.62 -12.45
C LEU A 29 4.44 2.40 -13.32
N ASN A 30 4.46 2.86 -14.59
CA ASN A 30 3.33 2.67 -15.52
C ASN A 30 3.07 1.21 -15.95
N ARG A 31 3.96 0.26 -15.61
CA ARG A 31 3.70 -1.18 -15.83
C ARG A 31 2.82 -1.81 -14.76
N LEU A 32 2.79 -1.25 -13.56
CA LEU A 32 1.95 -1.75 -12.46
C LEU A 32 0.47 -1.57 -12.77
N SER A 33 0.09 -0.40 -13.31
CA SER A 33 -1.31 -0.11 -13.66
C SER A 33 -1.92 -1.06 -14.70
N ARG A 34 -1.11 -1.64 -15.59
CA ARG A 34 -1.59 -2.66 -16.56
C ARG A 34 -1.76 -4.03 -15.95
N LEU A 35 -1.04 -4.33 -14.87
CA LEU A 35 -1.19 -5.57 -14.10
C LEU A 35 -2.50 -5.51 -13.31
N ASP A 36 -2.78 -4.40 -12.61
CA ASP A 36 -4.03 -4.22 -11.87
C ASP A 36 -5.25 -4.37 -12.78
N ALA A 37 -5.27 -3.69 -13.93
CA ALA A 37 -6.37 -3.79 -14.89
C ALA A 37 -6.59 -5.21 -15.44
N LYS A 38 -5.52 -6.01 -15.55
CA LYS A 38 -5.62 -7.41 -15.99
C LYS A 38 -6.09 -8.32 -14.86
N VAL A 39 -5.65 -8.07 -13.62
CA VAL A 39 -6.13 -8.79 -12.45
C VAL A 39 -7.62 -8.53 -12.30
N ASP A 40 -8.08 -7.28 -12.33
CA ASP A 40 -9.51 -6.95 -12.25
C ASP A 40 -10.34 -7.62 -13.34
N ALA A 41 -9.82 -7.67 -14.57
CA ALA A 41 -10.49 -8.34 -15.69
C ALA A 41 -10.57 -9.87 -15.49
N LEU A 42 -9.52 -10.50 -14.95
CA LEU A 42 -9.49 -11.93 -14.63
C LEU A 42 -10.41 -12.26 -13.45
N LEU A 43 -10.43 -11.41 -12.41
CA LEU A 43 -11.30 -11.54 -11.25
C LEU A 43 -12.77 -11.47 -11.67
N LYS A 44 -13.13 -10.48 -12.50
CA LYS A 44 -14.48 -10.33 -13.03
C LYS A 44 -14.92 -11.52 -13.89
N ASN A 45 -14.03 -12.05 -14.72
CA ASN A 45 -14.33 -13.21 -15.57
C ASN A 45 -14.43 -14.53 -14.77
N ALA A 46 -13.69 -14.65 -13.67
CA ALA A 46 -13.75 -15.81 -12.78
C ALA A 46 -14.95 -15.77 -11.82
N GLY A 47 -15.68 -14.65 -11.74
CA GLY A 47 -16.76 -14.47 -10.76
C GLY A 47 -16.27 -14.36 -9.32
N ILE A 48 -14.98 -14.11 -9.11
CA ILE A 48 -14.33 -14.04 -7.79
C ILE A 48 -14.18 -12.56 -7.45
N GLN A 49 -15.03 -12.06 -6.55
CA GLN A 49 -14.77 -10.78 -5.90
C GLN A 49 -13.70 -11.04 -4.84
N PHE A 50 -12.47 -10.58 -5.09
CA PHE A 50 -11.49 -10.44 -4.01
C PHE A 50 -11.98 -9.31 -3.11
N ASP A 51 -12.76 -9.67 -2.13
CA ASP A 51 -12.97 -8.80 -0.98
C ASP A 51 -11.85 -9.18 0.00
N GLU A 52 -10.83 -8.32 0.10
CA GLU A 52 -9.75 -8.42 1.11
C GLU A 52 -10.34 -8.57 2.54
N TYR A 53 -11.62 -8.22 2.68
CA TYR A 53 -12.44 -8.21 3.87
C TYR A 53 -13.71 -9.07 3.74
N GLN A 54 -13.77 -10.08 2.85
CA GLN A 54 -15.00 -10.85 2.56
C GLN A 54 -15.69 -11.39 3.82
N ASP A 55 -14.91 -11.74 4.85
CA ASP A 55 -15.38 -12.26 6.14
C ASP A 55 -15.25 -11.24 7.28
N VAL A 56 -15.03 -9.96 6.95
CA VAL A 56 -14.78 -8.89 7.92
C VAL A 56 -15.93 -7.88 7.89
N PRO A 57 -16.71 -7.79 8.98
CA PRO A 57 -17.78 -6.81 9.12
C PRO A 57 -17.32 -5.38 8.84
N ALA A 58 -18.19 -4.57 8.22
CA ALA A 58 -17.85 -3.22 7.76
C ALA A 58 -17.35 -2.29 8.88
N ASP A 59 -17.87 -2.48 10.09
CA ASP A 59 -17.47 -1.75 11.30
C ASP A 59 -16.07 -2.14 11.79
N VAL A 60 -15.63 -3.37 11.57
CA VAL A 60 -14.25 -3.82 11.83
C VAL A 60 -13.28 -3.17 10.85
N ARG A 61 -13.63 -3.13 9.55
CA ARG A 61 -12.82 -2.47 8.51
C ARG A 61 -12.61 -0.98 8.82
N GLU A 62 -13.68 -0.27 9.16
CA GLU A 62 -13.63 1.15 9.51
C GLU A 62 -12.69 1.41 10.72
N ALA A 63 -12.71 0.53 11.73
CA ALA A 63 -11.80 0.63 12.88
C ALA A 63 -10.33 0.34 12.48
N LEU A 64 -10.10 -0.57 11.54
CA LEU A 64 -8.76 -0.87 11.02
C LEU A 64 -8.18 0.29 10.21
N GLU A 65 -9.00 0.95 9.36
CA GLU A 65 -8.62 2.14 8.59
C GLU A 65 -8.23 3.31 9.50
N ARG A 66 -8.90 3.47 10.64
CA ARG A 66 -8.54 4.45 11.68
C ARG A 66 -7.34 4.07 12.54
N GLY A 67 -6.77 2.86 12.38
CA GLY A 67 -5.70 2.35 13.23
C GLY A 67 -6.16 1.90 14.63
N GLU A 68 -7.45 1.83 14.88
CA GLU A 68 -8.08 1.48 16.16
C GLU A 68 -8.10 -0.05 16.36
N THR A 69 -6.92 -0.65 16.55
CA THR A 69 -6.75 -2.12 16.57
C THR A 69 -7.58 -2.80 17.66
N ILE A 70 -7.67 -2.23 18.85
CA ILE A 70 -8.45 -2.80 19.96
C ILE A 70 -9.95 -2.79 19.62
N VAL A 71 -10.43 -1.70 19.01
CA VAL A 71 -11.83 -1.56 18.59
C VAL A 71 -12.16 -2.55 17.48
N ALA A 72 -11.26 -2.76 16.51
CA ALA A 72 -11.41 -3.76 15.46
C ALA A 72 -11.53 -5.18 16.05
N ILE A 73 -10.66 -5.55 17.00
CA ILE A 73 -10.73 -6.85 17.69
C ILE A 73 -12.05 -7.01 18.43
N GLN A 74 -12.50 -5.97 19.14
CA GLN A 74 -13.76 -6.01 19.88
C GLN A 74 -14.95 -6.20 18.94
N ARG A 75 -15.06 -5.36 17.89
CA ARG A 75 -16.13 -5.42 16.90
C ARG A 75 -16.18 -6.77 16.20
N PHE A 76 -15.02 -7.32 15.83
CA PHE A 76 -14.94 -8.63 15.19
C PHE A 76 -15.48 -9.73 16.11
N ARG A 77 -15.09 -9.73 17.39
CA ARG A 77 -15.61 -10.70 18.38
C ARG A 77 -17.11 -10.57 18.59
N THR A 78 -17.63 -9.36 18.64
CA THR A 78 -19.07 -9.12 18.83
C THR A 78 -19.88 -9.57 17.61
N ALA A 79 -19.36 -9.35 16.40
CA ALA A 79 -20.05 -9.70 15.17
C ALA A 79 -19.99 -11.20 14.82
N THR A 80 -18.87 -11.88 15.10
CA THR A 80 -18.65 -13.28 14.69
C THR A 80 -18.72 -14.29 15.84
N GLY A 81 -18.67 -13.83 17.09
CA GLY A 81 -18.53 -14.71 18.25
C GLY A 81 -17.14 -15.32 18.43
N ALA A 82 -16.15 -14.90 17.63
CA ALA A 82 -14.80 -15.45 17.65
C ALA A 82 -14.08 -15.28 19.01
N GLY A 83 -13.18 -16.22 19.28
CA GLY A 83 -12.29 -16.14 20.44
C GLY A 83 -11.31 -14.96 20.33
N LEU A 84 -10.77 -14.49 21.46
CA LEU A 84 -9.81 -13.38 21.48
C LEU A 84 -8.56 -13.67 20.63
N LYS A 85 -8.09 -14.92 20.65
CA LYS A 85 -6.93 -15.36 19.87
C LYS A 85 -7.18 -15.27 18.36
N GLU A 86 -8.35 -15.73 17.91
CA GLU A 86 -8.76 -15.73 16.51
C GLU A 86 -8.94 -14.30 16.00
N ALA A 87 -9.65 -13.47 16.78
CA ALA A 87 -9.88 -12.07 16.46
C ALA A 87 -8.57 -11.28 16.34
N LYS A 88 -7.62 -11.51 17.27
CA LYS A 88 -6.29 -10.89 17.21
C LYS A 88 -5.50 -11.36 15.99
N ALA A 89 -5.48 -12.67 15.72
CA ALA A 89 -4.73 -13.22 14.61
C ALA A 89 -5.19 -12.63 13.26
N LEU A 90 -6.50 -12.50 13.07
CA LEU A 90 -7.07 -11.89 11.87
C LEU A 90 -6.71 -10.41 11.75
N VAL A 91 -6.87 -9.63 12.83
CA VAL A 91 -6.55 -8.20 12.82
C VAL A 91 -5.05 -7.96 12.58
N ASP A 92 -4.17 -8.74 13.19
CA ASP A 92 -2.72 -8.64 12.99
C ASP A 92 -2.31 -8.99 11.55
N GLU A 93 -2.96 -9.99 10.94
CA GLU A 93 -2.74 -10.38 9.54
C GLU A 93 -3.17 -9.28 8.57
N ILE A 94 -4.35 -8.69 8.77
CA ILE A 94 -4.84 -7.58 7.96
C ILE A 94 -3.90 -6.37 8.05
N ARG A 95 -3.48 -6.01 9.28
CA ARG A 95 -2.52 -4.90 9.47
C ARG A 95 -1.19 -5.16 8.77
N ARG A 96 -0.72 -6.42 8.76
CA ARG A 96 0.50 -6.79 8.05
C ARG A 96 0.35 -6.62 6.54
N ARG A 97 -0.77 -7.03 5.95
CA ARG A 97 -1.03 -6.85 4.50
C ARG A 97 -1.13 -5.37 4.13
N ASN A 98 -1.85 -4.58 4.92
CA ASN A 98 -1.97 -3.13 4.68
C ASN A 98 -0.62 -2.40 4.75
N ALA A 99 0.29 -2.82 5.63
CA ALA A 99 1.64 -2.25 5.70
C ALA A 99 2.54 -2.60 4.51
N ILE A 100 2.17 -3.60 3.69
CA ILE A 100 2.90 -3.98 2.47
C ILE A 100 2.34 -3.24 1.24
N ALA A 101 1.06 -2.82 1.30
CA ALA A 101 0.38 -2.10 0.23
C ALA A 101 0.63 -0.57 0.26
N SER A 102 1.10 -0.03 1.39
CA SER A 102 1.47 1.39 1.60
C SER A 102 2.96 1.65 1.37
#